data_AF-A0A085B654-F1
#
_entry.id   AF-A0A085B654-F1
#
_cell.length_a   1.000
_cell.length_b   1.000
_cell.length_c   1.000
_cell.angle_alpha   90.00
_cell.angle_beta   90.00
_cell.angle_gamma   90.00
#
_symmetry.space_group_name_H-M   'P 1'
#
loop_
_entity.id
_entity.type
_entity.pdbx_description
1 polymer ?
#
loop_
_entity_poly.entity_id
_entity_poly.type
_entity_poly.pdbx_seq_one_letter_code
_entity_poly.pdbx_strand_id
1 'polypeptide(L)'
;MTFGVFTFAQTSTEKKIGTKIEGTFLGNGKKIIATVIKTKETKGNPIEDGTPAEYKIRFSDKKLKPIKAGCCETILINEGDLNNDGKDDISIYQAPMNGCTYAMTTYSFSNGNWKKTVDTFLIPTGCETITNENLQKMIFRENNQIYYLEKDLSDENRKLIKKKVNFK
;
A
#
# COMPACT_ATOMS: atom_id res chain seq x y z
N MET A 1 -35.55 -4.76 -34.58
CA MET A 1 -35.08 -4.37 -33.23
C MET A 1 -33.68 -4.91 -33.08
N THR A 2 -32.67 -4.05 -33.20
CA THR A 2 -31.25 -4.41 -33.13
C THR A 2 -30.81 -4.34 -31.66
N PHE A 3 -30.45 -5.49 -31.09
CA PHE A 3 -29.84 -5.56 -29.77
C PHE A 3 -28.37 -5.13 -29.88
N GLY A 4 -28.03 -3.99 -29.30
CA GLY A 4 -26.65 -3.55 -29.15
C GLY A 4 -25.95 -4.40 -28.10
N VAL A 5 -24.99 -5.20 -28.54
CA VAL A 5 -24.07 -5.93 -27.64
C VAL A 5 -23.06 -4.91 -27.12
N PHE A 6 -23.16 -4.55 -25.85
CA PHE A 6 -22.09 -3.84 -25.17
C PHE A 6 -20.96 -4.82 -24.87
N THR A 7 -19.96 -4.83 -25.76
CA THR A 7 -18.67 -5.47 -25.50
C THR A 7 -17.99 -4.70 -24.37
N PHE A 8 -17.93 -5.26 -23.17
CA PHE A 8 -17.04 -4.76 -22.13
C PHE A 8 -15.60 -4.97 -22.59
N ALA A 9 -14.95 -3.89 -23.00
CA ALA A 9 -13.51 -3.87 -23.21
C ALA A 9 -12.84 -4.09 -21.84
N GLN A 10 -12.29 -5.28 -21.62
CA GLN A 10 -11.45 -5.58 -20.47
C GLN A 10 -10.10 -4.89 -20.67
N THR A 11 -10.04 -3.58 -20.40
CA THR A 11 -8.85 -2.75 -20.59
C THR A 11 -7.91 -2.85 -19.39
N SER A 12 -6.70 -3.39 -19.66
CA SER A 12 -5.47 -3.25 -18.88
C SER A 12 -5.50 -3.85 -17.47
N THR A 13 -4.70 -4.90 -17.24
CA THR A 13 -4.20 -5.24 -15.90
C THR A 13 -3.37 -4.07 -15.38
N GLU A 14 -4.04 -3.11 -14.74
CA GLU A 14 -3.38 -2.01 -14.05
C GLU A 14 -2.36 -2.61 -13.09
N LYS A 15 -1.14 -2.09 -13.11
CA LYS A 15 -0.08 -2.50 -12.19
C LYS A 15 -0.40 -1.96 -10.81
N LYS A 16 -1.31 -2.63 -10.09
CA LYS A 16 -1.83 -2.24 -8.78
C LYS A 16 -0.90 -2.60 -7.62
N ILE A 17 0.10 -3.45 -7.85
CA ILE A 17 1.01 -3.90 -6.79
C ILE A 17 2.44 -4.06 -7.29
N GLY A 18 3.42 -3.68 -6.46
CA GLY A 18 4.85 -3.84 -6.71
C GLY A 18 5.67 -2.60 -6.37
N THR A 19 6.94 -2.55 -6.79
CA THR A 19 7.83 -1.38 -6.59
C THR A 19 7.51 -0.19 -7.48
N LYS A 20 6.63 -0.39 -8.48
CA LYS A 20 6.10 0.64 -9.38
C LYS A 20 4.63 0.33 -9.62
N ILE A 21 3.76 1.27 -9.31
CA ILE A 21 2.30 1.15 -9.49
C ILE A 21 1.74 2.36 -10.24
N GLU A 22 0.53 2.21 -10.76
CA GLU A 22 -0.20 3.28 -11.45
C GLU A 22 -1.54 3.55 -10.76
N GLY A 23 -1.93 4.82 -10.67
CA GLY A 23 -3.18 5.23 -10.05
C GLY A 23 -3.62 6.66 -10.36
N THR A 24 -4.85 6.98 -9.95
CA THR A 24 -5.54 8.27 -10.07
C THR A 24 -5.46 9.09 -8.77
N PHE A 25 -4.26 9.26 -8.22
CA PHE A 25 -4.02 9.87 -6.90
C PHE A 25 -4.43 11.36 -6.75
N LEU A 26 -4.72 12.05 -7.86
CA LEU A 26 -5.23 13.44 -7.85
C LEU A 26 -6.73 13.55 -8.19
N GLY A 27 -7.38 12.43 -8.53
CA GLY A 27 -8.83 12.37 -8.81
C GLY A 27 -9.30 13.09 -10.07
N ASN A 28 -8.38 13.54 -10.92
CA ASN A 28 -8.67 14.25 -12.17
C ASN A 28 -8.64 13.34 -13.41
N GLY A 29 -8.76 12.02 -13.22
CA GLY A 29 -8.70 11.03 -14.30
C GLY A 29 -7.31 10.80 -14.91
N LYS A 30 -6.31 11.64 -14.61
CA LYS A 30 -4.93 11.46 -15.11
C LYS A 30 -4.23 10.34 -14.32
N LYS A 31 -3.68 9.37 -15.05
CA LYS A 31 -2.84 8.32 -14.49
C LYS A 31 -1.47 8.84 -14.07
N ILE A 32 -1.05 8.45 -12.87
CA ILE A 32 0.19 8.83 -12.24
C ILE A 32 0.93 7.56 -11.81
N ILE A 33 2.23 7.53 -12.08
CA ILE A 33 3.10 6.43 -11.71
C ILE A 33 3.71 6.74 -10.34
N ALA A 34 3.53 5.86 -9.37
CA ALA A 34 4.27 5.85 -8.12
C ALA A 34 5.42 4.83 -8.21
N THR A 35 6.62 5.19 -7.75
CA THR A 35 7.82 4.34 -7.83
C THR A 35 8.60 4.40 -6.53
N VAL A 36 8.96 3.23 -6.00
CA VAL A 36 9.90 3.08 -4.89
C VAL A 36 11.30 3.41 -5.39
N ILE A 37 11.94 4.39 -4.77
CA ILE A 37 13.29 4.84 -5.12
C ILE A 37 14.16 4.72 -3.87
N LYS A 38 15.28 4.02 -3.99
CA LYS A 38 16.32 3.98 -2.97
C LYS A 38 16.99 5.37 -2.90
N THR A 39 17.07 5.93 -1.70
CA THR A 39 17.66 7.25 -1.41
C THR A 39 18.98 7.17 -0.69
N LYS A 40 19.27 6.05 -0.03
CA LYS A 40 20.52 5.81 0.69
C LYS A 40 20.88 4.35 0.51
N GLU A 41 22.15 4.09 0.20
CA GLU A 41 22.69 2.74 0.15
C GLU A 41 22.97 2.21 1.56
N THR A 42 22.88 0.89 1.70
CA THR A 42 23.33 0.19 2.92
C THR A 42 24.82 0.42 3.12
N LYS A 43 25.25 0.62 4.37
CA LYS A 43 26.67 0.67 4.76
C LYS A 43 26.88 -0.28 5.93
N GLY A 44 27.89 -1.16 5.86
CA GLY A 44 28.15 -2.15 6.91
C GLY A 44 26.98 -3.13 7.10
N ASN A 45 26.91 -3.79 8.25
CA ASN A 45 25.80 -4.67 8.61
C ASN A 45 24.73 -3.89 9.40
N PRO A 46 23.53 -3.61 8.84
CA PRO A 46 22.52 -2.80 9.52
C PRO A 46 22.01 -3.33 10.85
N ILE A 47 22.24 -4.62 11.15
CA ILE A 47 21.82 -5.25 12.39
C ILE A 47 22.86 -5.04 13.51
N GLU A 48 24.13 -4.80 13.16
CA GLU A 48 25.24 -4.71 14.11
C GLU A 48 25.70 -3.25 14.29
N ASP A 49 26.40 -2.70 13.29
CA ASP A 49 27.07 -1.39 13.35
C ASP A 49 26.86 -0.53 12.09
N GLY A 50 26.11 -1.04 11.13
CA GLY A 50 25.84 -0.43 9.84
C GLY A 50 24.62 0.50 9.83
N THR A 51 24.33 1.02 8.64
CA THR A 51 23.09 1.78 8.37
C THR A 51 22.32 1.11 7.24
N PRO A 52 21.00 0.91 7.39
CA PRO A 52 20.21 0.29 6.34
C PRO A 52 20.04 1.23 5.14
N ALA A 53 19.76 0.65 3.97
CA ALA A 53 19.26 1.42 2.84
C ALA A 53 17.95 2.12 3.21
N GLU A 54 17.73 3.31 2.65
CA GLU A 54 16.49 4.08 2.83
C GLU A 54 15.80 4.25 1.49
N TYR A 55 14.47 4.32 1.52
CA TYR A 55 13.61 4.40 0.36
C TYR A 55 12.55 5.49 0.52
N LYS A 56 12.09 6.00 -0.62
CA LYS A 56 10.93 6.88 -0.71
C LYS A 56 10.09 6.54 -1.94
N ILE A 57 8.83 6.92 -1.91
CA ILE A 57 7.92 6.83 -3.05
C ILE A 57 7.97 8.17 -3.77
N ARG A 58 8.34 8.15 -5.05
CA ARG A 58 8.23 9.29 -5.95
C ARG A 58 7.07 9.10 -6.91
N PHE A 59 6.48 10.21 -7.32
CA PHE A 59 5.37 10.24 -8.27
C PHE A 59 5.81 10.91 -9.57
N SER A 60 5.26 10.49 -10.70
CA SER A 60 5.52 11.11 -12.01
C SER A 60 4.96 12.54 -12.11
N ASP A 61 3.94 12.87 -11.31
CA ASP A 61 3.38 14.21 -11.20
C ASP A 61 3.97 14.98 -10.01
N LYS A 62 4.55 16.16 -10.28
CA LYS A 62 5.24 16.98 -9.29
C LYS A 62 4.33 17.59 -8.23
N LYS A 63 3.00 17.59 -8.44
CA LYS A 63 2.03 18.04 -7.43
C LYS A 63 1.97 17.12 -6.22
N LEU A 64 2.31 15.84 -6.39
CA LEU A 64 2.35 14.87 -5.30
C LEU A 64 3.73 14.88 -4.64
N LYS A 65 3.75 15.20 -3.34
CA LYS A 65 4.97 15.13 -2.56
C LYS A 65 5.42 13.67 -2.39
N PRO A 66 6.72 13.39 -2.33
CA PRO A 66 7.21 12.04 -2.03
C PRO A 66 6.77 11.56 -0.64
N ILE A 67 6.51 10.26 -0.51
CA ILE A 67 6.30 9.61 0.80
C ILE A 67 7.63 9.01 1.24
N LYS A 68 8.08 9.30 2.46
CA LYS A 68 9.26 8.61 3.04
C LYS A 68 8.81 7.21 3.50
N ALA A 69 9.37 6.15 2.93
CA ALA A 69 9.11 4.79 3.41
C ALA A 69 10.00 4.47 4.60
N GLY A 70 11.26 4.93 4.59
CA GLY A 70 12.25 4.48 5.56
C GLY A 70 13.05 3.31 5.00
N CYS A 71 13.47 2.37 5.82
CA CYS A 71 14.39 1.32 5.39
C CYS A 71 13.72 0.14 4.68
N CYS A 72 14.56 -0.72 4.08
CA CYS A 72 14.21 -2.07 3.61
C CYS A 72 13.27 -2.17 2.39
N GLU A 73 13.08 -3.40 1.93
CA GLU A 73 12.21 -3.71 0.80
C GLU A 73 10.81 -3.15 1.01
N THR A 74 10.27 -2.54 -0.05
CA THR A 74 8.99 -1.85 -0.02
C THR A 74 8.17 -2.27 -1.25
N ILE A 75 6.95 -2.72 -1.01
CA ILE A 75 5.94 -3.01 -2.02
C ILE A 75 4.83 -1.97 -1.88
N LEU A 76 4.40 -1.41 -3.00
CA LEU A 76 3.27 -0.49 -3.05
C LEU A 76 2.02 -1.24 -3.48
N ILE A 77 0.88 -0.87 -2.92
CA ILE A 77 -0.44 -1.29 -3.38
C ILE A 77 -1.27 -0.04 -3.69
N ASN A 78 -1.89 0.01 -4.87
CA ASN A 78 -2.96 0.95 -5.17
C ASN A 78 -4.28 0.35 -4.66
N GLU A 79 -4.85 0.96 -3.62
CA GLU A 79 -6.09 0.52 -2.97
C GLU A 79 -7.35 1.02 -3.73
N GLY A 80 -7.18 1.81 -4.78
CA GLY A 80 -8.27 2.57 -5.40
C GLY A 80 -8.80 3.65 -4.47
N ASP A 81 -9.97 4.19 -4.78
CA ASP A 81 -10.64 5.19 -3.95
C ASP A 81 -11.29 4.55 -2.72
N LEU A 82 -10.46 4.23 -1.72
CA LEU A 82 -10.86 3.49 -0.52
C LEU A 82 -11.74 4.37 0.36
N ASN A 83 -11.47 5.67 0.44
CA ASN A 83 -12.20 6.62 1.28
C ASN A 83 -13.36 7.37 0.61
N ASN A 84 -13.66 7.10 -0.67
CA ASN A 84 -14.71 7.76 -1.48
C ASN A 84 -14.49 9.28 -1.67
N ASP A 85 -13.24 9.74 -1.74
CA ASP A 85 -12.90 11.16 -1.99
C ASP A 85 -12.58 11.47 -3.46
N GLY A 86 -12.76 10.48 -4.34
CA GLY A 86 -12.50 10.55 -5.78
C GLY A 86 -11.04 10.36 -6.16
N LYS A 87 -10.14 10.02 -5.24
CA LYS A 87 -8.71 9.81 -5.49
C LYS A 87 -8.28 8.43 -5.02
N ASP A 88 -7.31 7.86 -5.72
CA ASP A 88 -6.73 6.59 -5.30
C ASP A 88 -5.92 6.75 -4.00
N ASP A 89 -6.01 5.74 -3.14
CA ASP A 89 -5.25 5.56 -1.92
C ASP A 89 -4.08 4.60 -2.14
N ILE A 90 -3.01 4.75 -1.35
CA ILE A 90 -1.79 3.96 -1.48
C ILE A 90 -1.41 3.29 -0.17
N SER A 91 -1.24 1.96 -0.19
CA SER A 91 -0.61 1.23 0.90
C SER A 91 0.85 0.97 0.62
N ILE A 92 1.65 1.03 1.68
CA ILE A 92 3.07 0.70 1.71
C ILE A 92 3.20 -0.53 2.59
N TYR A 93 3.60 -1.65 1.98
CA TYR A 93 3.98 -2.89 2.66
C TYR A 93 5.50 -2.95 2.74
N GLN A 94 6.03 -2.94 3.96
CA GLN A 94 7.44 -2.72 4.21
C GLN A 94 8.04 -3.86 5.01
N ALA A 95 9.17 -4.38 4.52
CA ALA A 95 9.96 -5.37 5.21
C ALA A 95 10.58 -4.80 6.49
N PRO A 96 10.68 -5.61 7.56
CA PRO A 96 11.42 -5.19 8.74
C PRO A 96 12.93 -5.15 8.44
N MET A 97 13.69 -4.51 9.32
CA MET A 97 15.16 -4.60 9.27
C MET A 97 15.66 -5.98 9.70
N ASN A 98 14.92 -6.63 10.61
CA ASN A 98 15.20 -7.97 11.11
C ASN A 98 13.89 -8.69 11.48
N GLY A 99 13.90 -10.02 11.38
CA GLY A 99 12.72 -10.84 11.65
C GLY A 99 11.72 -10.88 10.50
N CYS A 100 10.49 -11.30 10.80
CA CYS A 100 9.51 -11.68 9.78
C CYS A 100 8.14 -11.02 10.00
N THR A 101 8.15 -9.83 10.59
CA THR A 101 6.96 -9.02 10.85
C THR A 101 7.03 -7.77 10.01
N TYR A 102 6.23 -7.73 8.96
CA TYR A 102 6.18 -6.60 8.04
C TYR A 102 5.21 -5.55 8.58
N ALA A 103 5.36 -4.32 8.11
CA ALA A 103 4.44 -3.24 8.44
C ALA A 103 3.64 -2.85 7.20
N MET A 104 2.34 -2.57 7.37
CA MET A 104 1.50 -1.99 6.33
C MET A 104 0.94 -0.65 6.80
N THR A 105 1.04 0.37 5.97
CA THR A 105 0.49 1.71 6.25
C THR A 105 -0.18 2.28 5.00
N THR A 106 -1.37 2.85 5.15
CA THR A 106 -2.15 3.40 4.03
C THR A 106 -2.26 4.91 4.12
N TYR A 107 -2.15 5.56 2.95
CA TYR A 107 -2.16 7.00 2.81
C TYR A 107 -3.20 7.44 1.78
N SER A 108 -3.84 8.56 2.09
CA SER A 108 -4.70 9.33 1.19
C SER A 108 -4.11 10.70 0.91
N PHE A 109 -4.23 11.20 -0.32
CA PHE A 109 -3.75 12.54 -0.66
C PHE A 109 -4.84 13.58 -0.42
N SER A 110 -4.66 14.43 0.60
CA SER A 110 -5.60 15.51 0.92
C SER A 110 -4.87 16.80 1.31
N ASN A 111 -5.43 17.94 0.92
CA ASN A 111 -4.88 19.27 1.23
C ASN A 111 -3.38 19.40 0.89
N GLY A 112 -2.99 18.88 -0.29
CA GLY A 112 -1.62 18.98 -0.80
C GLY A 112 -0.58 18.08 -0.12
N ASN A 113 -1.00 17.14 0.76
CA ASN A 113 -0.11 16.23 1.46
C ASN A 113 -0.70 14.81 1.58
N TRP A 114 0.17 13.82 1.75
CA TRP A 114 -0.23 12.46 2.12
C TRP A 114 -0.55 12.41 3.61
N LYS A 115 -1.74 11.91 3.95
CA LYS A 115 -2.18 11.67 5.31
C LYS A 115 -2.39 10.18 5.51
N LYS A 116 -1.93 9.65 6.65
CA LYS A 116 -2.24 8.27 7.03
C LYS A 116 -3.74 8.15 7.26
N THR A 117 -4.37 7.20 6.60
CA THR A 117 -5.80 6.90 6.76
C THR A 117 -6.07 5.57 7.43
N VAL A 118 -5.11 4.64 7.32
CA VAL A 118 -5.07 3.44 8.16
C VAL A 118 -3.78 3.52 8.99
N ASP A 119 -3.92 3.42 10.31
CA ASP A 119 -2.78 3.35 11.22
C ASP A 119 -1.90 2.13 10.87
N THR A 120 -0.59 2.27 11.07
CA THR A 120 0.35 1.20 10.75
C THR A 120 0.02 -0.05 11.57
N PHE A 121 -0.20 -1.18 10.88
CA PHE A 121 -0.39 -2.47 11.52
C PHE A 121 0.67 -3.48 11.07
N LEU A 122 0.87 -4.50 11.90
CA LEU A 122 1.91 -5.49 11.72
C LEU A 122 1.34 -6.75 11.09
N ILE A 123 2.11 -7.32 10.17
CA ILE A 123 1.78 -8.53 9.43
C ILE A 123 2.89 -9.56 9.71
N PRO A 124 2.69 -10.44 10.72
CA PRO A 124 3.64 -11.51 11.00
C PRO A 124 3.52 -12.60 9.93
N THR A 125 4.53 -12.72 9.09
CA THR A 125 4.53 -13.64 7.95
C THR A 125 5.07 -15.03 8.31
N GLY A 126 5.76 -15.18 9.44
CA GLY A 126 6.45 -16.43 9.76
C GLY A 126 7.61 -16.74 8.81
N CYS A 127 8.16 -15.69 8.18
CA CYS A 127 9.23 -15.76 7.19
C CYS A 127 8.79 -16.36 5.85
N GLU A 128 7.48 -16.47 5.64
CA GLU A 128 6.88 -16.87 4.37
C GLU A 128 6.52 -15.66 3.52
N THR A 129 6.51 -15.85 2.20
CA THR A 129 6.07 -14.84 1.25
C THR A 129 4.55 -14.77 1.22
N ILE A 130 3.99 -13.58 1.45
CA ILE A 130 2.55 -13.33 1.23
C ILE A 130 2.35 -13.03 -0.26
N THR A 131 1.34 -13.67 -0.86
CA THR A 131 0.99 -13.43 -2.26
C THR A 131 0.45 -12.01 -2.45
N ASN A 132 0.67 -11.45 -3.65
CA ASN A 132 0.12 -10.14 -4.02
C ASN A 132 -1.41 -10.09 -3.86
N GLU A 133 -2.11 -11.17 -4.22
CA GLU A 133 -3.56 -11.27 -4.07
C GLU A 133 -3.99 -11.15 -2.61
N ASN A 134 -3.27 -11.78 -1.68
CA ASN A 134 -3.57 -11.69 -0.26
C ASN A 134 -3.24 -10.31 0.30
N LEU A 135 -2.13 -9.69 -0.14
CA LEU A 135 -1.79 -8.31 0.25
C LEU A 135 -2.89 -7.32 -0.17
N GLN A 136 -3.45 -7.45 -1.37
CA GLN A 136 -4.52 -6.58 -1.86
C GLN A 136 -5.87 -6.79 -1.15
N LYS A 137 -6.04 -7.86 -0.38
CA LYS A 137 -7.25 -8.12 0.43
C LYS A 137 -7.10 -7.62 1.87
N MET A 138 -5.91 -7.15 2.26
CA MET A 138 -5.63 -6.76 3.65
C MET A 138 -6.42 -5.54 4.09
N ILE A 139 -6.81 -4.67 3.16
CA ILE A 139 -7.56 -3.45 3.45
C ILE A 139 -8.70 -3.36 2.44
N PHE A 140 -9.89 -3.05 2.92
CA PHE A 140 -11.07 -3.00 2.08
C PHE A 140 -12.14 -2.12 2.68
N ARG A 141 -13.08 -1.69 1.84
CA ARG A 141 -14.28 -0.96 2.27
C ARG A 141 -15.50 -1.86 2.22
N GLU A 142 -16.32 -1.79 3.25
CA GLU A 142 -17.62 -2.46 3.35
C GLU A 142 -18.61 -1.48 3.98
N ASN A 143 -19.76 -1.24 3.34
CA ASN A 143 -20.81 -0.33 3.84
C ASN A 143 -20.29 1.05 4.28
N ASN A 144 -19.46 1.67 3.44
CA ASN A 144 -18.81 2.97 3.69
C ASN A 144 -17.87 3.02 4.92
N GLN A 145 -17.51 1.87 5.48
CA GLN A 145 -16.53 1.73 6.55
C GLN A 145 -15.28 1.03 6.01
N ILE A 146 -14.10 1.57 6.31
CA ILE A 146 -12.82 0.92 5.98
C ILE A 146 -12.48 -0.08 7.07
N TYR A 147 -12.02 -1.25 6.65
CA TYR A 147 -11.53 -2.32 7.50
C TYR A 147 -10.13 -2.74 7.06
N TYR A 148 -9.40 -3.33 7.99
CA TYR A 148 -8.18 -4.04 7.69
C TYR A 148 -8.17 -5.42 8.38
N LEU A 149 -7.44 -6.36 7.80
CA LEU A 149 -7.20 -7.68 8.37
C LEU A 149 -5.87 -7.67 9.10
N GLU A 150 -5.85 -8.25 10.29
CA GLU A 150 -4.60 -8.55 11.00
C GLU A 150 -4.69 -9.93 11.62
N LYS A 151 -3.54 -10.54 11.92
CA LYS A 151 -3.51 -11.83 12.63
C LYS A 151 -3.78 -11.59 14.11
N ASP A 152 -4.71 -12.36 14.67
CA ASP A 152 -4.90 -12.41 16.11
C ASP A 152 -3.69 -13.11 16.75
N LEU A 153 -2.91 -12.35 17.51
CA LEU A 153 -1.72 -12.86 18.18
C LEU A 153 -2.05 -13.67 19.45
N SER A 154 -3.30 -13.60 19.93
CA SER A 154 -3.78 -14.37 21.07
C SER A 154 -4.35 -15.75 20.69
N ASP A 155 -4.67 -15.96 19.41
CA ASP A 155 -5.10 -17.26 18.86
C ASP A 155 -3.88 -18.05 18.36
N GLU A 156 -3.72 -19.30 18.82
CA GLU A 156 -2.61 -20.18 18.41
C GLU A 156 -2.57 -20.43 16.89
N ASN A 157 -3.72 -20.42 16.23
CA ASN A 157 -3.86 -20.58 14.79
C ASN A 157 -3.68 -19.25 14.03
N ARG A 158 -3.48 -18.14 14.74
CA ARG A 158 -3.22 -16.80 14.18
C ARG A 158 -4.23 -16.38 13.11
N LYS A 159 -5.50 -16.64 13.37
CA LYS A 159 -6.61 -16.33 12.45
C LYS A 159 -6.62 -14.85 12.09
N LEU A 160 -7.05 -14.55 10.87
CA LEU A 160 -7.27 -13.16 10.46
C LEU A 160 -8.54 -12.63 11.13
N ILE A 161 -8.41 -11.49 11.81
CA ILE A 161 -9.50 -10.74 12.40
C ILE A 161 -9.73 -9.45 11.62
N LYS A 162 -11.01 -9.12 11.41
CA LYS A 162 -11.43 -7.89 10.75
C LYS A 162 -11.48 -6.76 11.78
N LYS A 163 -10.70 -5.69 11.57
CA LYS A 163 -10.70 -4.50 12.42
C LYS A 163 -11.19 -3.27 11.68
N LYS A 164 -11.95 -2.43 12.39
CA LYS A 164 -12.45 -1.15 11.88
C LYS A 164 -11.35 -0.11 11.94
N VAL A 165 -11.22 0.66 10.88
CA VAL A 165 -10.40 1.88 10.87
C VAL A 165 -11.17 2.99 11.58
N ASN A 166 -10.59 3.53 12.63
CA ASN A 166 -11.11 4.71 13.33
C ASN A 166 -10.36 5.93 12.81
N PHE A 167 -11.04 6.79 12.05
CA PHE A 167 -10.46 8.06 11.62
C PHE A 167 -10.24 8.95 12.85
N LYS A 168 -9.03 9.49 12.98
CA LYS A 168 -8.68 10.51 13.98
C LYS A 168 -8.83 11.90 13.39
#